data_AF-A0A7M3Z1Y4-F1
#
_entry.id   AF-A0A7M3Z1Y4-F1
#
_cell.length_a   1.000
_cell.length_b   1.000
_cell.length_c   1.000
_cell.angle_alpha   90.00
_cell.angle_beta   90.00
_cell.angle_gamma   90.00
#
_symmetry.space_group_name_H-M   'P 1'
#
loop_
_entity.id
_entity.type
_entity.pdbx_description
1 polymer ?
#
loop_
_entity_poly.entity_id
_entity_poly.type
_entity_poly.pdbx_seq_one_letter_code
_entity_poly.pdbx_strand_id
1 'polypeptide(L)'
;MQESPDSPNSLLRRWLLILVLLSLAPITITAPYVLLEPDQPEEVVPFPEDLVPQPEGYLLVVLDGVGENIMRDSTMMPKLVDRLDEQAVLSVTTGPLTLSATCVREMMTGVPNAPIDGLKNFNMGHPGGFDPWILAAASEQHSVGMIGSYVMGNMYGDSPNIEFVNTFQGHADYYEGDRATGAILEEWLVDGRHNVIAAHFSGPDKVGHKWGTVSEEYRN
;
A
#
# COMPACT_ATOMS: atom_id res chain seq x y z
N MET A 1 -59.40 9.50 -34.01
CA MET A 1 -57.97 9.86 -33.97
C MET A 1 -57.27 8.64 -33.41
N GLN A 2 -56.65 7.84 -34.27
CA GLN A 2 -56.22 6.48 -33.95
C GLN A 2 -54.70 6.53 -33.73
N GLU A 3 -54.25 6.36 -32.49
CA GLU A 3 -52.81 6.23 -32.21
C GLU A 3 -52.30 4.97 -32.92
N SER A 4 -51.41 5.17 -33.89
CA SER A 4 -50.69 4.09 -34.53
C SER A 4 -49.80 3.44 -33.48
N PRO A 5 -49.87 2.11 -33.25
CA PRO A 5 -48.93 1.44 -32.37
C PRO A 5 -47.54 1.60 -32.98
N ASP A 6 -46.61 2.14 -32.18
CA ASP A 6 -45.21 2.26 -32.56
C ASP A 6 -44.70 0.91 -33.08
N SER A 7 -44.16 0.88 -34.30
CA SER A 7 -43.58 -0.34 -34.87
C SER A 7 -42.55 -0.94 -33.90
N PRO A 8 -42.43 -2.27 -33.77
CA PRO A 8 -41.46 -2.88 -32.83
C PRO A 8 -40.03 -2.37 -33.01
N ASN A 9 -39.67 -1.96 -34.24
CA ASN A 9 -38.39 -1.32 -34.57
C ASN A 9 -38.24 0.11 -34.02
N SER A 10 -39.32 0.90 -33.91
CA SER A 10 -39.25 2.27 -33.35
C SER A 10 -39.09 2.24 -31.82
N LEU A 11 -39.75 1.31 -31.14
CA LEU A 11 -39.56 1.06 -29.71
C LEU A 11 -38.14 0.58 -29.41
N LEU A 12 -37.63 -0.42 -30.14
CA LEU A 12 -36.26 -0.90 -29.99
C LEU A 12 -35.22 0.23 -30.19
N ARG A 13 -35.41 1.06 -31.23
CA ARG A 13 -34.51 2.19 -31.53
C ARG A 13 -34.54 3.26 -30.43
N ARG A 14 -35.70 3.53 -29.83
CA ARG A 14 -35.81 4.43 -28.66
C ARG A 14 -35.09 3.86 -27.44
N TRP A 15 -35.25 2.57 -27.15
CA TRP A 15 -34.54 1.92 -26.04
C TRP A 15 -33.03 1.89 -26.25
N LEU A 16 -32.56 1.65 -27.47
CA LEU A 16 -31.14 1.74 -27.82
C LEU A 16 -30.60 3.17 -27.63
N LEU A 17 -31.34 4.19 -28.05
CA LEU A 17 -30.99 5.59 -27.81
C LEU A 17 -30.92 5.93 -26.32
N ILE A 18 -31.89 5.46 -25.53
CA ILE A 18 -31.90 5.64 -24.07
C ILE A 18 -30.69 4.95 -23.45
N LEU A 19 -30.39 3.70 -23.82
CA LEU A 19 -29.21 2.97 -23.35
C LEU A 19 -27.91 3.69 -23.71
N VAL A 20 -27.77 4.20 -24.93
CA VAL A 20 -26.59 4.95 -25.35
C VAL A 20 -26.44 6.22 -24.51
N LEU A 21 -27.52 6.99 -24.33
CA LEU A 21 -27.49 8.21 -23.52
C LEU A 21 -27.18 7.92 -22.05
N LEU A 22 -27.73 6.85 -21.49
CA LEU A 22 -27.44 6.40 -20.12
C LEU A 22 -26.00 5.90 -19.98
N SER A 23 -25.44 5.29 -21.02
CA SER A 23 -24.04 4.83 -21.04
C SER A 23 -23.03 5.96 -21.25
N LEU A 24 -23.45 7.09 -21.82
CA LEU A 24 -22.55 8.20 -22.11
C LEU A 24 -21.93 8.76 -20.82
N ALA A 25 -22.74 9.00 -19.79
CA ALA A 25 -22.28 9.55 -18.52
C ALA A 25 -21.22 8.67 -17.81
N PRO A 26 -21.40 7.35 -17.62
CA PRO A 26 -20.35 6.52 -17.04
C PRO A 26 -19.13 6.39 -17.95
N ILE A 27 -19.29 6.41 -19.28
CA ILE A 27 -18.15 6.35 -20.22
C ILE A 27 -17.33 7.64 -20.20
N THR A 28 -17.95 8.82 -20.05
CA THR A 28 -17.24 10.10 -20.10
C THR A 28 -16.75 10.59 -18.75
N ILE A 29 -17.36 10.15 -17.65
CA ILE A 29 -17.01 10.61 -16.29
C ILE A 29 -16.37 9.48 -15.48
N THR A 30 -17.09 8.36 -15.31
CA THR A 30 -16.65 7.27 -14.44
C THR A 30 -15.45 6.51 -15.00
N ALA A 31 -15.48 6.15 -16.29
CA ALA A 31 -14.41 5.36 -16.89
C ALA A 31 -13.06 6.10 -16.89
N PRO A 32 -12.97 7.40 -17.26
CA PRO A 32 -11.72 8.15 -17.13
C PRO A 32 -11.25 8.22 -15.68
N TYR A 33 -12.14 8.53 -14.73
CA TYR A 33 -11.79 8.61 -13.31
C TYR A 33 -11.26 7.29 -12.75
N VAL A 34 -11.84 6.15 -13.17
CA VAL A 34 -11.45 4.83 -12.66
C VAL A 34 -10.21 4.29 -13.35
N LEU A 35 -10.06 4.54 -14.66
CA LEU A 35 -9.03 3.89 -15.48
C LEU A 35 -7.78 4.73 -15.69
N LEU A 36 -7.87 6.06 -15.59
CA LEU A 36 -6.72 6.94 -15.76
C LEU A 36 -5.99 7.14 -14.44
N GLU A 37 -4.69 7.36 -14.56
CA GLU A 37 -3.87 7.75 -13.42
C GLU A 37 -4.20 9.19 -13.00
N PRO A 38 -4.14 9.51 -11.70
CA PRO A 38 -4.33 10.87 -11.21
C PRO A 38 -3.20 11.78 -11.70
N ASP A 39 -3.47 13.08 -11.71
CA ASP A 39 -2.46 14.11 -11.97
C ASP A 39 -1.30 13.92 -10.97
N GLN A 40 -0.11 13.76 -11.52
CA GLN A 40 1.12 13.57 -10.74
C GLN A 40 1.70 14.94 -10.38
N PRO A 41 2.25 15.12 -9.17
CA PRO A 41 2.95 16.34 -8.83
C PRO A 41 4.14 16.53 -9.77
N GLU A 42 4.15 17.63 -10.52
CA GLU A 42 5.29 18.00 -11.39
C GLU A 42 6.44 18.66 -10.60
N GLU A 43 6.17 19.07 -9.37
CA GLU A 43 7.11 19.80 -8.53
C GLU A 43 8.16 18.85 -7.94
N VAL A 44 9.42 19.10 -8.29
CA VAL A 44 10.56 18.40 -7.71
C VAL A 44 10.97 19.15 -6.45
N VAL A 45 10.81 18.50 -5.30
CA VAL A 45 11.37 19.03 -4.04
C VAL A 45 12.89 18.81 -4.08
N PRO A 46 13.70 19.87 -4.12
CA PRO A 46 15.15 19.71 -4.13
C PRO A 46 15.60 19.10 -2.80
N PHE A 47 16.63 18.27 -2.87
CA PHE A 47 17.26 17.74 -1.67
C PHE A 47 17.83 18.91 -0.83
N PRO A 48 17.62 18.94 0.50
CA PRO A 48 18.09 20.05 1.32
C PRO A 48 19.63 20.17 1.27
N GLU A 49 20.15 21.35 0.91
CA GLU A 49 21.60 21.57 0.72
C GLU A 49 22.42 21.33 2.01
N ASP A 50 21.81 21.55 3.17
CA ASP A 50 22.46 21.42 4.48
C ASP A 50 22.46 19.98 5.02
N LEU A 51 21.79 19.05 4.33
CA LEU A 51 21.75 17.65 4.73
C LEU A 51 22.90 16.90 4.06
N VAL A 52 23.83 16.37 4.84
CA VAL A 52 24.86 15.46 4.31
C VAL A 52 24.33 14.03 4.46
N PRO A 53 24.14 13.26 3.37
CA PRO A 53 23.74 11.88 3.46
C PRO A 53 24.76 11.10 4.28
N GLN A 54 24.33 10.62 5.44
CA GLN A 54 25.15 9.72 6.25
C GLN A 54 24.90 8.29 5.78
N PRO A 55 25.90 7.40 5.85
CA PRO A 55 25.73 5.97 5.58
C PRO A 55 24.94 5.25 6.69
N GLU A 56 24.18 6.01 7.48
CA GLU A 56 23.35 5.50 8.57
C GLU A 56 22.26 4.60 7.99
N GLY A 57 21.93 3.56 8.75
CA GLY A 57 20.89 2.64 8.34
C GLY A 57 19.49 3.27 8.42
N TYR A 58 18.57 2.74 7.62
CA TYR A 58 17.16 3.09 7.62
C TYR A 58 16.32 1.85 7.90
N LEU A 59 15.35 1.96 8.81
CA LEU A 59 14.39 0.89 9.11
C LEU A 59 12.98 1.44 8.94
N LEU A 60 12.25 0.89 7.97
CA LEU A 60 10.81 1.08 7.83
C LEU A 60 10.08 -0.12 8.44
N VAL A 61 9.17 0.15 9.36
CA VAL A 61 8.21 -0.84 9.88
C VAL A 61 6.81 -0.43 9.48
N VAL A 62 6.12 -1.29 8.75
CA VAL A 62 4.73 -1.10 8.33
C VAL A 62 3.83 -2.01 9.17
N LEU A 63 2.83 -1.42 9.82
CA LEU A 63 1.77 -2.15 10.50
C LEU A 63 0.48 -2.00 9.68
N ASP A 64 0.10 -3.07 8.99
CA ASP A 64 -1.05 -3.08 8.09
C ASP A 64 -2.37 -3.10 8.85
N GLY A 65 -3.38 -2.36 8.36
CA GLY A 65 -4.74 -2.36 8.90
C GLY A 65 -4.88 -1.84 10.34
N VAL A 66 -3.95 -1.02 10.83
CA VAL A 66 -4.03 -0.42 12.17
C VAL A 66 -4.55 1.00 12.11
N GLY A 67 -5.64 1.28 12.84
CA GLY A 67 -6.17 2.64 12.98
C GLY A 67 -5.33 3.52 13.91
N GLU A 68 -5.30 4.83 13.65
CA GLU A 68 -4.61 5.81 14.51
C GLU A 68 -5.06 5.73 15.96
N ASN A 69 -6.36 5.53 16.19
CA ASN A 69 -6.93 5.36 17.53
C ASN A 69 -6.34 4.15 18.28
N ILE A 70 -5.96 3.08 17.57
CA ILE A 70 -5.31 1.90 18.16
C ILE A 70 -3.83 2.18 18.41
N MET A 71 -3.13 2.81 17.44
CA MET A 71 -1.71 3.16 17.60
C MET A 71 -1.45 4.12 18.76
N ARG A 72 -2.44 4.95 19.11
CA ARG A 72 -2.38 5.89 20.23
C ARG A 72 -2.97 5.34 21.54
N ASP A 73 -3.50 4.13 21.55
CA ASP A 73 -4.08 3.51 22.74
C ASP A 73 -3.00 2.76 23.52
N SER A 74 -2.64 3.24 24.71
CA SER A 74 -1.62 2.63 25.57
C SER A 74 -2.03 1.25 26.10
N THR A 75 -3.32 0.89 26.05
CA THR A 75 -3.78 -0.45 26.40
C THR A 75 -3.58 -1.47 25.27
N MET A 76 -3.40 -0.98 24.03
CA MET A 76 -3.20 -1.81 22.84
C MET A 76 -1.73 -1.82 22.41
N MET A 77 -1.09 -0.65 22.34
CA MET A 77 0.29 -0.48 21.87
C MET A 77 1.15 0.31 22.85
N PRO A 78 1.32 -0.15 24.11
CA PRO A 78 2.00 0.61 25.16
C PRO A 78 3.41 1.06 24.76
N LYS A 79 4.21 0.15 24.18
CA LYS A 79 5.58 0.44 23.75
C LYS A 79 5.67 1.46 22.61
N LEU A 80 4.65 1.54 21.76
CA LEU A 80 4.59 2.54 20.70
C LEU A 80 4.25 3.89 21.30
N VAL A 81 3.20 3.95 22.13
CA VAL A 81 2.73 5.17 22.79
C VAL A 81 3.83 5.79 23.64
N ASP A 82 4.55 5.00 24.42
CA ASP A 82 5.68 5.47 25.24
C ASP A 82 6.76 6.20 24.44
N ARG A 83 6.87 5.92 23.13
CA ARG A 83 7.83 6.58 22.24
C ARG A 83 7.28 7.76 21.46
N LEU A 84 5.96 7.94 21.38
CA LEU A 84 5.37 9.01 20.58
C LEU A 84 5.75 10.41 21.08
N ASP A 85 5.99 10.58 22.38
CA ASP A 85 6.36 11.87 22.98
C ASP A 85 7.82 12.28 22.71
N GLU A 86 8.67 11.32 22.36
CA GLU A 86 10.10 11.54 22.09
C GLU A 86 10.43 11.61 20.59
N GLN A 87 9.45 11.39 19.72
CA GLN A 87 9.65 11.21 18.28
C GLN A 87 8.84 12.23 17.47
N ALA A 88 9.30 12.48 16.25
CA ALA A 88 8.51 13.25 15.29
C ALA A 88 7.36 12.38 14.76
N VAL A 89 6.12 12.88 14.89
CA VAL A 89 4.93 12.20 14.38
C VAL A 89 4.38 12.98 13.19
N LEU A 90 4.22 12.30 12.07
CA LEU A 90 3.64 12.84 10.84
C LEU A 90 2.33 12.10 10.54
N SER A 91 1.28 12.85 10.23
CA SER A 91 0.05 12.28 9.65
C SER A 91 0.13 12.40 8.14
N VAL A 92 0.08 11.25 7.45
CA VAL A 92 0.14 11.17 5.99
C VAL A 92 -1.19 10.61 5.50
N THR A 93 -1.73 11.23 4.45
CA THR A 93 -2.93 10.74 3.75
C THR A 93 -2.49 10.24 2.39
N THR A 94 -2.77 8.96 2.10
CA THR A 94 -2.54 8.35 0.79
C THR A 94 -3.69 8.67 -0.17
N GLY A 95 -3.55 8.26 -1.42
CA GLY A 95 -4.59 8.36 -2.45
C GLY A 95 -5.93 7.71 -2.07
N PRO A 96 -6.94 7.85 -2.95
CA PRO A 96 -8.35 7.58 -2.64
C PRO A 96 -8.66 6.12 -2.29
N LEU A 97 -7.75 5.18 -2.59
CA LEU A 97 -7.87 3.80 -2.19
C LEU A 97 -7.01 3.50 -0.96
N THR A 98 -7.68 3.04 0.09
CA THR A 98 -7.06 2.69 1.37
C THR A 98 -6.78 1.18 1.50
N LEU A 99 -6.44 0.52 0.39
CA LEU A 99 -6.03 -0.89 0.42
C LEU A 99 -4.55 -0.98 0.78
N SER A 100 -4.14 -2.06 1.44
CA SER A 100 -2.77 -2.21 1.92
C SER A 100 -1.74 -2.07 0.80
N ALA A 101 -1.96 -2.73 -0.35
CA ALA A 101 -1.01 -2.66 -1.46
C ALA A 101 -0.91 -1.26 -2.05
N THR A 102 -2.04 -0.55 -2.20
CA THR A 102 -2.06 0.81 -2.76
C THR A 102 -1.34 1.79 -1.83
N CYS A 103 -1.63 1.72 -0.53
CA CYS A 103 -1.02 2.59 0.47
C CYS A 103 0.49 2.33 0.60
N VAL A 104 0.90 1.06 0.68
CA VAL A 104 2.32 0.70 0.82
C VAL A 104 3.10 1.05 -0.42
N ARG A 105 2.57 0.82 -1.63
CA ARG A 105 3.22 1.26 -2.87
C ARG A 105 3.44 2.77 -2.85
N GLU A 106 2.39 3.54 -2.57
CA GLU A 106 2.49 5.00 -2.55
C GLU A 106 3.49 5.51 -1.51
N MET A 107 3.52 4.93 -0.30
CA MET A 107 4.49 5.28 0.73
C MET A 107 5.93 4.92 0.33
N MET A 108 6.14 3.77 -0.33
CA MET A 108 7.49 3.29 -0.67
C MET A 108 8.05 3.95 -1.92
N THR A 109 7.21 4.24 -2.92
CA THR A 109 7.64 4.75 -4.23
C THR A 109 7.38 6.25 -4.40
N GLY A 110 6.54 6.86 -3.54
CA GLY A 110 6.09 8.24 -3.68
C GLY A 110 5.13 8.47 -4.85
N VAL A 111 4.62 7.40 -5.48
CA VAL A 111 3.71 7.50 -6.64
C VAL A 111 2.26 7.34 -6.14
N PRO A 112 1.44 8.41 -6.20
CA PRO A 112 0.02 8.38 -5.86
C PRO A 112 -0.72 7.18 -6.43
N ASN A 113 -1.54 6.52 -5.60
CA ASN A 113 -2.41 5.45 -6.06
C ASN A 113 -3.62 5.97 -6.85
N ALA A 114 -4.09 5.14 -7.80
CA ALA A 114 -5.23 5.39 -8.66
C ALA A 114 -6.33 4.34 -8.42
N PRO A 115 -7.62 4.63 -8.71
CA PRO A 115 -8.68 3.63 -8.56
C PRO A 115 -8.43 2.31 -9.30
N ILE A 116 -7.73 2.35 -10.44
CA ILE A 116 -7.33 1.16 -11.21
C ILE A 116 -6.39 0.23 -10.44
N ASP A 117 -5.60 0.77 -9.51
CA ASP A 117 -4.66 0.00 -8.70
C ASP A 117 -5.39 -0.94 -7.74
N GLY A 118 -6.59 -0.59 -7.30
CA GLY A 118 -7.43 -1.46 -6.48
C GLY A 118 -7.81 -2.77 -7.19
N LEU A 119 -7.93 -2.76 -8.53
CA LEU A 119 -8.15 -3.99 -9.30
C LEU A 119 -6.91 -4.91 -9.33
N LYS A 120 -5.75 -4.38 -8.94
CA LYS A 120 -4.46 -5.09 -8.94
C LYS A 120 -3.90 -5.33 -7.55
N ASN A 121 -4.69 -5.18 -6.48
CA ASN A 121 -4.21 -5.25 -5.09
C ASN A 121 -3.32 -6.49 -4.81
N PHE A 122 -3.69 -7.67 -5.31
CA PHE A 122 -2.94 -8.91 -5.10
C PHE A 122 -1.71 -9.10 -5.99
N ASN A 123 -1.58 -8.30 -7.05
CA ASN A 123 -0.47 -8.35 -8.02
C ASN A 123 -0.01 -6.94 -8.37
N MET A 124 0.20 -6.11 -7.35
CA MET A 124 0.62 -4.73 -7.50
C MET A 124 2.11 -4.68 -7.78
N GLY A 125 2.47 -4.47 -9.04
CA GLY A 125 3.87 -4.30 -9.45
C GLY A 125 4.42 -2.91 -9.11
N HIS A 126 5.74 -2.80 -9.21
CA HIS A 126 6.45 -1.52 -9.12
C HIS A 126 5.99 -0.58 -10.26
N PRO A 127 5.75 0.71 -9.98
CA PRO A 127 5.26 1.68 -10.99
C PRO A 127 6.31 2.06 -12.05
N GLY A 128 7.57 1.61 -11.88
CA GLY A 128 8.70 1.96 -12.73
C GLY A 128 9.48 3.16 -12.18
N GLY A 129 10.58 3.52 -12.85
CA GLY A 129 11.45 4.61 -12.40
C GLY A 129 12.38 4.23 -11.24
N PHE A 130 12.99 5.25 -10.63
CA PHE A 130 13.86 5.10 -9.48
C PHE A 130 13.14 5.61 -8.23
N ASP A 131 13.06 4.76 -7.22
CA ASP A 131 12.59 5.12 -5.89
C ASP A 131 13.76 5.01 -4.87
N PRO A 132 13.57 5.44 -3.61
CA PRO A 132 14.64 5.37 -2.61
C PRO A 132 15.21 3.96 -2.39
N TRP A 133 14.41 2.90 -2.56
CA TRP A 133 14.82 1.52 -2.35
C TRP A 133 15.72 1.02 -3.47
N ILE A 134 15.34 1.27 -4.72
CA ILE A 134 16.15 0.95 -5.90
C ILE A 134 17.45 1.77 -5.91
N LEU A 135 17.38 3.05 -5.51
CA LEU A 135 18.57 3.90 -5.37
C LEU A 135 19.52 3.39 -4.28
N ALA A 136 19.00 2.98 -3.13
CA ALA A 136 19.80 2.37 -2.07
C ALA A 136 20.43 1.05 -2.55
N ALA A 137 19.67 0.18 -3.22
CA ALA A 137 20.14 -1.11 -3.72
C ALA A 137 21.18 -0.99 -4.85
N ALA A 138 21.26 0.17 -5.51
CA ALA A 138 22.29 0.46 -6.51
C ALA A 138 23.58 1.04 -5.90
N SER A 139 23.58 1.40 -4.62
CA SER A 139 24.73 2.00 -3.92
C SER A 139 25.59 0.94 -3.24
N GLU A 140 26.92 1.06 -3.35
CA GLU A 140 27.87 0.21 -2.61
C GLU A 140 27.85 0.45 -1.10
N GLN A 141 27.24 1.55 -0.65
CA GLN A 141 27.16 1.92 0.77
C GLN A 141 25.97 1.27 1.49
N HIS A 142 25.03 0.68 0.75
CA HIS A 142 23.81 0.13 1.31
C HIS A 142 23.60 -1.33 0.91
N SER A 143 23.07 -2.08 1.86
CA SER A 143 22.57 -3.44 1.70
C SER A 143 21.09 -3.40 2.06
N VAL A 144 20.24 -3.74 1.09
CA VAL A 144 18.78 -3.58 1.21
C VAL A 144 18.12 -4.94 1.47
N GLY A 145 17.36 -5.02 2.55
CA GLY A 145 16.56 -6.19 2.91
C GLY A 145 15.09 -5.84 3.08
N MET A 146 14.20 -6.72 2.64
CA MET A 146 12.76 -6.58 2.81
C MET A 146 12.15 -7.88 3.34
N ILE A 147 11.34 -7.78 4.40
CA ILE A 147 10.69 -8.92 5.05
C ILE A 147 9.20 -8.66 5.14
N GLY A 148 8.37 -9.60 4.72
CA GLY A 148 6.94 -9.48 4.97
C GLY A 148 6.08 -10.03 3.85
N SER A 149 5.11 -9.21 3.44
CA SER A 149 4.02 -9.65 2.57
C SER A 149 4.34 -9.62 1.08
N TYR A 150 3.44 -10.24 0.33
CA TYR A 150 3.42 -10.23 -1.13
C TYR A 150 3.43 -8.81 -1.72
N VAL A 151 3.03 -7.78 -0.98
CA VAL A 151 3.03 -6.39 -1.47
C VAL A 151 4.45 -5.94 -1.83
N MET A 152 5.41 -6.11 -0.91
CA MET A 152 6.81 -5.79 -1.19
C MET A 152 7.43 -6.78 -2.19
N GLY A 153 7.06 -8.06 -2.10
CA GLY A 153 7.52 -9.08 -3.04
C GLY A 153 7.12 -8.79 -4.49
N ASN A 154 5.90 -8.34 -4.72
CA ASN A 154 5.41 -8.00 -6.06
C ASN A 154 6.13 -6.77 -6.66
N MET A 155 6.58 -5.84 -5.81
CA MET A 155 7.28 -4.63 -6.25
C MET A 155 8.78 -4.87 -6.43
N TYR A 156 9.42 -5.58 -5.49
CA TYR A 156 10.87 -5.61 -5.37
C TYR A 156 11.48 -7.01 -5.40
N GLY A 157 10.66 -8.08 -5.33
CA GLY A 157 11.14 -9.45 -5.18
C GLY A 157 11.99 -9.97 -6.33
N ASP A 158 11.85 -9.39 -7.52
CA ASP A 158 12.68 -9.71 -8.69
C ASP A 158 13.94 -8.83 -8.82
N SER A 159 14.15 -7.89 -7.90
CA SER A 159 15.33 -7.02 -7.91
C SER A 159 16.56 -7.79 -7.43
N PRO A 160 17.65 -7.88 -8.23
CA PRO A 160 18.81 -8.72 -7.89
C PRO A 160 19.61 -8.21 -6.69
N ASN A 161 19.45 -6.93 -6.33
CA ASN A 161 20.20 -6.27 -5.27
C ASN A 161 19.36 -6.03 -3.99
N ILE A 162 18.16 -6.58 -3.93
CA ILE A 162 17.28 -6.50 -2.75
C ILE A 162 17.03 -7.92 -2.28
N GLU A 163 17.42 -8.22 -1.05
CA GLU A 163 17.02 -9.49 -0.44
C GLU A 163 15.57 -9.39 0.01
N PHE A 164 14.67 -10.19 -0.57
CA PHE A 164 13.28 -10.28 -0.14
C PHE A 164 12.98 -11.63 0.50
N VAL A 165 12.43 -11.61 1.71
CA VAL A 165 11.93 -12.81 2.41
C VAL A 165 10.42 -12.70 2.61
N ASN A 166 9.69 -13.57 1.91
CA ASN A 166 8.25 -13.68 2.07
C ASN A 166 7.91 -14.45 3.35
N THR A 167 7.30 -13.78 4.31
CA THR A 167 6.80 -14.37 5.56
C THR A 167 5.29 -14.50 5.58
N PHE A 168 4.58 -14.02 4.55
CA PHE A 168 3.13 -14.10 4.47
C PHE A 168 2.68 -15.51 4.11
N GLN A 169 2.00 -16.19 5.06
CA GLN A 169 1.56 -17.58 4.87
C GLN A 169 0.09 -17.69 4.43
N GLY A 170 -0.46 -16.63 3.83
CA GLY A 170 -1.84 -16.61 3.35
C GLY A 170 -2.83 -15.96 4.32
N HIS A 171 -4.12 -16.10 4.01
CA HIS A 171 -5.21 -15.34 4.65
C HIS A 171 -5.70 -15.96 5.97
N ALA A 172 -5.31 -17.21 6.24
CA ALA A 172 -5.65 -17.92 7.48
C ALA A 172 -4.50 -17.91 8.50
N ASP A 173 -3.37 -17.31 8.14
CA ASP A 173 -2.23 -17.07 9.02
C ASP A 173 -2.42 -15.70 9.67
N TYR A 174 -2.79 -15.72 10.95
CA TYR A 174 -3.19 -14.52 11.68
C TYR A 174 -2.04 -13.93 12.50
N TYR A 175 -1.07 -14.75 12.90
CA TYR A 175 0.01 -14.33 13.80
C TYR A 175 1.37 -14.93 13.41
N GLU A 176 1.40 -16.06 12.72
CA GLU A 176 2.61 -16.81 12.39
C GLU A 176 3.51 -16.02 11.45
N GLY A 177 2.93 -15.34 10.46
CA GLY A 177 3.66 -14.48 9.54
C GLY A 177 4.34 -13.31 10.24
N ASP A 178 3.65 -12.65 11.16
CA ASP A 178 4.22 -11.54 11.95
C ASP A 178 5.32 -12.03 12.91
N ARG A 179 5.15 -13.20 13.52
CA ARG A 179 6.21 -13.84 14.32
C ARG A 179 7.45 -14.16 13.47
N ALA A 180 7.27 -14.66 12.26
CA ALA A 180 8.37 -14.93 11.34
C ALA A 180 9.06 -13.63 10.89
N THR A 181 8.29 -12.58 10.55
CA THR A 181 8.82 -11.25 10.22
C THR A 181 9.67 -10.70 11.37
N GLY A 182 9.16 -10.78 12.60
CA GLY A 182 9.88 -10.30 13.78
C GLY A 182 11.18 -11.06 14.03
N ALA A 183 11.18 -12.39 13.92
CA ALA A 183 12.36 -13.21 14.13
C ALA A 183 13.47 -12.91 13.11
N ILE A 184 13.12 -12.79 11.83
CA ILE A 184 14.10 -12.49 10.77
C ILE A 184 14.61 -11.04 10.90
N LEU A 185 13.74 -10.09 11.26
CA LEU A 185 14.14 -8.71 11.49
C LEU A 185 15.14 -8.61 12.64
N GLU A 186 14.89 -9.32 13.75
CA GLU A 186 15.81 -9.37 14.89
C GLU A 186 17.16 -9.97 14.48
N GLU A 187 17.17 -11.08 13.76
CA GLU A 187 18.40 -11.69 13.22
C GLU A 187 19.19 -10.70 12.35
N TRP A 188 18.53 -10.05 11.39
CA TRP A 188 19.19 -9.10 10.49
C TRP A 188 19.79 -7.90 11.21
N LEU A 189 19.09 -7.40 12.24
CA LEU A 189 19.57 -6.28 13.06
C LEU A 189 20.77 -6.69 13.93
N VAL A 190 20.75 -7.89 14.51
CA VAL A 190 21.85 -8.40 15.35
C VAL A 190 23.09 -8.70 14.52
N ASP A 191 22.92 -9.31 13.35
CA ASP A 191 24.02 -9.69 12.47
C ASP A 191 24.56 -8.53 11.63
N GLY A 192 23.85 -7.39 11.61
CA GLY A 192 24.19 -6.25 10.75
C GLY A 192 24.13 -6.59 9.26
N ARG A 193 23.24 -7.50 8.87
CA ARG A 193 23.15 -8.07 7.51
C ARG A 193 22.79 -7.01 6.47
N HIS A 194 21.87 -6.13 6.83
CA HIS A 194 21.38 -5.04 6.00
C HIS A 194 21.36 -3.75 6.83
N ASN A 195 21.68 -2.62 6.20
CA ASN A 195 21.53 -1.30 6.83
C ASN A 195 20.26 -0.59 6.34
N VAL A 196 19.64 -1.00 5.24
CA VAL A 196 18.36 -0.46 4.78
C VAL A 196 17.33 -1.59 4.79
N ILE A 197 16.35 -1.51 5.70
CA ILE A 197 15.41 -2.61 5.95
C ILE A 197 13.96 -2.11 5.85
N ALA A 198 13.10 -2.86 5.18
CA ALA A 198 11.65 -2.74 5.28
C ALA A 198 11.03 -4.00 5.88
N ALA A 199 10.21 -3.86 6.93
CA ALA A 199 9.49 -4.94 7.56
C ALA A 199 7.98 -4.66 7.52
N HIS A 200 7.21 -5.59 6.95
CA HIS A 200 5.76 -5.46 6.82
C HIS A 200 5.04 -6.50 7.66
N PHE A 201 4.31 -6.03 8.67
CA PHE A 201 3.47 -6.82 9.57
C PHE A 201 2.02 -6.70 9.12
N SER A 202 1.37 -7.85 8.92
CA SER A 202 0.00 -7.95 8.37
C SER A 202 -1.02 -8.54 9.34
N GLY A 203 -0.58 -8.96 10.52
CA GLY A 203 -1.44 -9.57 11.54
C GLY A 203 -2.66 -8.71 11.91
N PRO A 204 -2.50 -7.41 12.23
CA PRO A 204 -3.63 -6.60 12.64
C PRO A 204 -4.73 -6.50 11.57
N ASP A 205 -4.36 -6.28 10.30
CA ASP A 205 -5.33 -6.31 9.20
C ASP A 205 -6.12 -7.62 9.14
N LYS A 206 -5.43 -8.76 9.14
CA LYS A 206 -6.05 -10.08 9.03
C LYS A 206 -6.95 -10.41 10.22
N VAL A 207 -6.45 -10.17 11.44
CA VAL A 207 -7.19 -10.42 12.67
C VAL A 207 -8.39 -9.46 12.76
N GLY A 208 -8.18 -8.20 12.42
CA GLY A 208 -9.23 -7.18 12.38
C GLY A 208 -10.34 -7.53 11.39
N HIS A 209 -10.00 -8.03 10.19
CA HIS A 209 -10.98 -8.50 9.21
C HIS A 209 -11.77 -9.72 9.67
N LYS A 210 -11.14 -10.62 10.44
CA LYS A 210 -11.77 -11.87 10.85
C LYS A 210 -12.62 -11.74 12.11
N TRP A 211 -12.15 -11.02 13.13
CA TRP A 211 -12.78 -10.93 14.44
C TRP A 211 -13.20 -9.51 14.85
N GLY A 212 -12.76 -8.48 14.12
CA GLY A 212 -13.01 -7.08 14.46
C GLY A 212 -12.00 -6.51 15.46
N THR A 213 -11.80 -5.20 15.41
CA THR A 213 -10.77 -4.48 16.19
C THR A 213 -11.05 -4.36 17.68
N VAL A 214 -12.24 -4.75 18.14
CA VAL A 214 -12.63 -4.74 19.56
C VAL A 214 -12.54 -6.13 20.23
N SER A 215 -12.18 -7.17 19.46
CA SER A 215 -12.11 -8.56 19.90
C SER A 215 -10.92 -8.82 20.83
N GLU A 216 -10.96 -9.92 21.59
CA GLU A 216 -9.80 -10.37 22.36
C GLU A 216 -8.67 -10.84 21.43
N GLU A 217 -9.02 -11.46 20.31
CA GLU A 217 -8.08 -11.91 19.28
C GLU A 217 -7.23 -10.76 18.74
N TYR A 218 -7.82 -9.57 18.54
CA TYR A 218 -7.11 -8.37 18.08
C TYR A 218 -6.24 -7.72 19.16
N ARG A 219 -6.52 -7.98 20.45
CA ARG A 219 -5.74 -7.45 21.58
C ARG A 219 -4.47 -8.26 21.87
N ASN A 220 -4.40 -9.49 21.39
CA ASN A 220 -3.29 -10.42 21.61
C ASN A 220 -2.14 -10.18 20.63
#